data_AF-A0A6P0XIV0-F1
#
_entry.id   AF-A0A6P0XIV0-F1
#
_cell.length_a   1.000
_cell.length_b   1.000
_cell.length_c   1.000
_cell.angle_alpha   90.00
_cell.angle_beta   90.00
_cell.angle_gamma   90.00
#
_symmetry.space_group_name_H-M   'P 1'
#
loop_
_entity.id
_entity.type
_entity.pdbx_description
1 polymer ?
#
loop_
_entity_poly.entity_id
_entity_poly.type
_entity_poly.pdbx_seq_one_letter_code
_entity_poly.pdbx_strand_id
1 'polypeptide(L)'
;MSKEEFRASDPELVEMRDLGVRASEQIKNYLGIKVTSQTDPMKFLNSLADKVGLKAPRLRRENKEGKRTWVYGRLLPNWAKNEKGKILLDEYGQAIPILDERQQVFQAWLKQDEERLAKEVQVREEQKQQAAEAQKFATEAQTQPEEPQEEPTTLLEKFAIALQVGNNAVRTLFQQIDVRTRIKLAYEQISTYSEEIAALVNKLPADILDMLAEPKEAIT
;
A
#
# COMPACT_ATOMS: atom_id res chain seq x y z
N MET A 1 -10.41 23.50 2.50
CA MET A 1 -10.06 23.33 1.08
C MET A 1 -8.55 23.12 0.97
N SER A 2 -8.11 21.91 0.65
CA SER A 2 -6.69 21.60 0.43
C SER A 2 -6.16 22.37 -0.78
N LYS A 3 -4.92 22.86 -0.74
CA LYS A 3 -4.28 23.44 -1.94
C LYS A 3 -4.27 22.38 -3.05
N GLU A 4 -4.97 22.65 -4.15
CA GLU A 4 -5.01 21.80 -5.35
C GLU A 4 -3.82 22.05 -6.30
N GLU A 5 -2.93 22.96 -5.90
CA GLU A 5 -1.78 23.41 -6.67
C GLU A 5 -0.48 23.23 -5.90
N PHE A 6 0.54 22.75 -6.60
CA PHE A 6 1.88 22.49 -6.07
C PHE A 6 2.91 23.37 -6.77
N ARG A 7 3.88 23.86 -5.99
CA ARG A 7 5.06 24.58 -6.43
C ARG A 7 6.31 23.87 -5.90
N ALA A 8 7.38 23.86 -6.68
CA ALA A 8 8.65 23.27 -6.25
C ALA A 8 9.24 23.90 -4.96
N SER A 9 8.78 25.10 -4.60
CA SER A 9 9.16 25.81 -3.37
C SER A 9 8.29 25.46 -2.16
N ASP A 10 7.26 24.63 -2.30
CA ASP A 10 6.37 24.31 -1.20
C ASP A 10 7.14 23.51 -0.12
N PRO A 11 7.02 23.87 1.18
CA PRO A 11 7.82 23.27 2.25
C PRO A 11 7.70 21.75 2.30
N GLU A 12 6.49 21.22 2.11
CA GLU A 12 6.21 19.77 2.11
C GLU A 12 6.99 19.03 1.02
N LEU A 13 7.11 19.62 -0.18
CA LEU A 13 7.86 19.00 -1.27
C LEU A 13 9.37 19.06 -1.02
N VAL A 14 9.84 20.15 -0.44
CA VAL A 14 11.25 20.30 -0.05
C VAL A 14 11.61 19.25 1.01
N GLU A 15 10.78 19.10 2.04
CA GLU A 15 10.95 18.09 3.09
C GLU A 15 10.93 16.66 2.52
N MET A 16 9.96 16.36 1.65
CA MET A 16 9.89 15.06 0.97
C MET A 16 11.16 14.78 0.17
N ARG A 17 11.69 15.78 -0.55
CA ARG A 17 12.97 15.65 -1.26
C ARG A 17 14.12 15.39 -0.30
N ASP A 18 14.19 16.08 0.83
CA ASP A 18 15.26 15.91 1.81
C ASP A 18 15.23 14.53 2.47
N LEU A 19 14.04 14.01 2.77
CA LEU A 19 13.85 12.60 3.16
C LEU A 19 14.33 11.66 2.05
N GLY A 20 14.00 11.96 0.80
CA GLY A 20 14.47 11.20 -0.37
C GLY A 20 15.99 11.21 -0.54
N VAL A 21 16.67 12.30 -0.18
CA VAL A 21 18.13 12.39 -0.19
C VAL A 21 18.73 11.51 0.91
N ARG A 22 18.16 11.53 2.12
CA ARG A 22 18.61 10.68 3.24
C ARG A 22 18.47 9.18 2.93
N ALA A 23 17.44 8.81 2.16
CA ALA A 23 17.18 7.44 1.72
C ALA A 23 17.59 7.18 0.25
N SER A 24 18.55 7.94 -0.28
CA SER A 24 18.85 7.94 -1.72
C SER A 24 19.34 6.59 -2.26
N GLU A 25 20.13 5.85 -1.49
CA GLU A 25 20.58 4.51 -1.89
C GLU A 25 19.43 3.51 -1.97
N GLN A 26 18.55 3.52 -0.97
CA GLN A 26 17.36 2.65 -0.95
C GLN A 26 16.44 2.99 -2.11
N ILE A 27 16.14 4.28 -2.32
CA ILE A 27 15.28 4.73 -3.42
C ILE A 27 15.88 4.36 -4.78
N LYS A 28 17.20 4.50 -4.95
CA LYS A 28 17.88 4.09 -6.17
C LYS A 28 17.79 2.58 -6.39
N ASN A 29 18.02 1.77 -5.35
CA ASN A 29 18.04 0.32 -5.48
C ASN A 29 16.64 -0.27 -5.74
N TYR A 30 15.60 0.25 -5.08
CA TYR A 30 14.24 -0.27 -5.21
C TYR A 30 13.45 0.35 -6.37
N LEU A 31 13.59 1.67 -6.60
CA LEU A 31 12.78 2.40 -7.57
C LEU A 31 13.57 2.81 -8.82
N GLY A 32 14.89 2.70 -8.81
CA GLY A 32 15.74 3.18 -9.90
C GLY A 32 15.79 4.72 -10.00
N ILE A 33 15.38 5.44 -8.95
CA ILE A 33 15.31 6.90 -8.95
C ILE A 33 16.58 7.45 -8.29
N LYS A 34 17.31 8.31 -9.01
CA LYS A 34 18.48 9.01 -8.47
C LYS A 34 18.03 10.33 -7.84
N VAL A 35 18.27 10.49 -6.54
CA VAL A 35 17.95 11.71 -5.79
C VAL A 35 19.24 12.32 -5.25
N THR A 36 19.42 13.62 -5.44
CA THR A 36 20.53 14.40 -4.88
C THR A 36 19.98 15.65 -4.20
N SER A 37 20.81 16.34 -3.41
CA SER A 37 20.45 17.64 -2.81
C SER A 37 20.14 18.74 -3.83
N GLN A 38 20.57 18.56 -5.08
CA GLN A 38 20.30 19.47 -6.19
C GLN A 38 19.05 19.05 -7.00
N THR A 39 18.44 17.91 -6.70
CA THR A 39 17.23 17.47 -7.39
C THR A 39 16.09 18.43 -7.05
N ASP A 40 15.47 18.99 -8.08
CA ASP A 40 14.26 19.79 -7.94
C ASP A 40 13.16 18.97 -7.23
N PRO A 41 12.54 19.49 -6.15
CA PRO A 41 11.53 18.77 -5.38
C PRO A 41 10.36 18.25 -6.24
N MET A 42 9.92 19.04 -7.21
CA MET A 42 8.83 18.65 -8.09
C MET A 42 9.26 17.60 -9.11
N LYS A 43 10.51 17.65 -9.58
CA LYS A 43 11.08 16.58 -10.41
C LYS A 43 11.13 15.27 -9.62
N PHE A 44 11.54 15.32 -8.35
CA PHE A 44 11.55 14.14 -7.48
C PHE A 44 10.14 13.58 -7.26
N LEU A 45 9.16 14.42 -6.94
CA LEU A 45 7.75 14.01 -6.81
C LEU A 45 7.25 13.35 -8.09
N ASN A 46 7.47 13.96 -9.25
CA ASN A 46 7.02 13.40 -10.52
C ASN A 46 7.71 12.06 -10.83
N SER A 47 8.98 11.87 -10.46
CA SER A 47 9.66 10.57 -10.61
C SER A 47 9.05 9.48 -9.73
N LEU A 48 8.63 9.82 -8.51
CA LEU A 48 7.91 8.88 -7.63
C LEU A 48 6.51 8.59 -8.18
N ALA A 49 5.78 9.64 -8.55
CA ALA A 49 4.43 9.53 -9.09
C ALA A 49 4.36 8.67 -10.36
N ASP A 50 5.35 8.80 -11.26
CA ASP A 50 5.40 8.02 -12.49
C ASP A 50 5.51 6.51 -12.23
N LYS A 51 6.13 6.09 -11.11
CA LYS A 51 6.19 4.67 -10.70
C LYS A 51 4.84 4.08 -10.31
N VAL A 52 3.94 4.92 -9.81
CA VAL A 52 2.56 4.55 -9.50
C VAL A 52 1.58 4.96 -10.61
N GLY A 53 2.11 5.39 -11.76
CA GLY A 53 1.32 5.77 -12.92
C GLY A 53 0.53 7.06 -12.75
N LEU A 54 0.94 7.95 -11.84
CA LEU A 54 0.37 9.27 -11.60
C LEU A 54 1.26 10.38 -12.19
N LYS A 55 0.67 11.50 -12.59
CA LYS A 55 1.38 12.66 -13.14
C LYS A 55 0.79 13.97 -12.66
N ALA A 56 1.64 14.93 -12.31
CA ALA A 56 1.21 16.29 -11.99
C ALA A 56 1.23 17.15 -13.27
N PRO A 57 0.10 17.74 -13.69
CA PRO A 57 0.01 18.52 -14.91
C PRO A 57 0.63 19.89 -14.66
N ARG A 58 1.35 20.41 -15.66
CA ARG A 58 1.82 21.81 -15.63
C ARG A 58 0.65 22.72 -15.98
N LEU A 59 0.16 23.50 -15.03
CA LEU A 59 -0.99 24.38 -15.25
C LEU A 59 -0.54 25.69 -15.89
N ARG A 60 0.35 26.41 -15.21
CA ARG A 60 0.80 27.74 -15.63
C ARG A 60 2.21 28.07 -15.14
N ARG A 61 2.80 29.10 -15.74
CA ARG A 61 4.02 29.74 -15.24
C ARG A 61 3.62 31.00 -14.49
N GLU A 62 4.11 31.15 -13.27
CA GLU A 62 4.02 32.38 -12.52
C GLU A 62 5.37 33.10 -12.57
N ASN A 63 5.32 34.42 -12.79
CA ASN A 63 6.49 35.28 -12.67
C ASN A 63 6.43 35.96 -11.31
N LYS A 64 7.15 35.44 -10.33
CA LYS A 64 7.33 36.10 -9.04
C LYS A 64 8.75 36.63 -8.96
N GLU A 65 8.89 37.94 -8.82
CA GLU A 65 10.18 38.60 -8.58
C GLU A 65 11.26 38.27 -9.64
N GLY A 66 10.88 38.24 -10.92
CA GLY A 66 11.79 37.95 -12.03
C GLY A 66 12.17 36.47 -12.19
N LYS A 67 11.76 35.59 -11.28
CA LYS A 67 11.93 34.14 -11.41
C LYS A 67 10.64 33.51 -11.96
N ARG A 68 10.78 32.75 -13.06
CA ARG A 68 9.67 31.99 -13.63
C ARG A 68 9.55 30.64 -12.92
N THR A 69 8.45 30.40 -12.21
CA THR A 69 8.17 29.13 -11.55
C THR A 69 6.95 28.46 -12.18
N TRP A 70 7.00 27.13 -12.29
CA TRP A 70 5.85 26.36 -12.75
C TRP A 70 4.93 26.06 -11.56
N VAL A 71 3.64 26.20 -11.78
CA VAL A 71 2.57 25.72 -10.90
C VAL A 71 2.02 24.43 -11.50
N TYR A 72 1.90 23.42 -10.65
CA TYR A 72 1.44 22.08 -11.00
C TYR A 72 0.10 21.82 -10.36
N GLY A 73 -0.76 21.06 -11.03
CA GLY A 73 -2.03 20.62 -10.45
C GLY A 73 -1.88 19.35 -9.62
N ARG A 74 -3.02 18.85 -9.15
CA ARG A 74 -3.16 17.56 -8.46
C ARG A 74 -2.47 16.41 -9.21
N LEU A 75 -2.04 15.37 -8.50
CA LEU A 75 -1.54 14.12 -9.09
C LEU A 75 -2.72 13.23 -9.51
N LEU A 76 -2.84 12.91 -10.80
CA LEU A 76 -3.85 11.97 -11.32
C LEU A 76 -3.24 11.06 -12.40
N PRO A 77 -3.90 9.93 -12.73
CA PRO A 77 -3.35 8.97 -13.70
C PRO A 77 -3.15 9.58 -15.09
N ASN A 78 -4.13 10.35 -15.56
CA ASN A 78 -4.08 11.00 -16.86
C ASN A 78 -4.98 12.24 -16.90
N TRP A 79 -4.77 13.04 -17.95
CA TRP A 79 -5.42 14.34 -18.13
C TRP A 79 -5.98 14.46 -19.54
N ALA A 80 -7.12 15.13 -19.68
CA ALA A 80 -7.71 15.41 -20.98
C ALA A 80 -6.76 16.29 -21.79
N LYS A 81 -6.54 15.92 -23.04
CA LYS A 81 -5.68 16.65 -23.98
C LYS A 81 -6.47 16.96 -25.24
N ASN A 82 -6.19 18.12 -25.84
CA ASN A 82 -6.67 18.43 -27.18
C ASN A 82 -5.90 17.64 -28.26
N GLU A 83 -6.32 17.76 -29.51
CA GLU A 83 -5.68 17.12 -30.67
C GLU A 83 -4.19 17.52 -30.84
N LYS A 84 -3.78 18.65 -30.27
CA LYS A 84 -2.40 19.14 -30.26
C LYS A 84 -1.59 18.64 -29.06
N GLY A 85 -2.15 17.77 -28.22
CA GLY A 85 -1.52 17.19 -27.03
C GLY A 85 -1.42 18.14 -25.82
N LYS A 86 -2.04 19.33 -25.87
CA LYS A 86 -2.08 20.28 -24.75
C LYS A 86 -3.19 19.88 -23.77
N ILE A 87 -2.89 19.94 -22.49
CA ILE A 87 -3.85 19.64 -21.41
C ILE A 87 -5.02 20.63 -21.47
N LEU A 88 -6.24 20.11 -21.41
CA LEU A 88 -7.47 20.88 -21.29
C LEU A 88 -7.67 21.30 -19.84
N LEU A 89 -8.00 22.57 -19.66
CA LEU A 89 -8.31 23.15 -18.36
C LEU A 89 -9.81 23.41 -18.25
N ASP A 90 -10.36 23.30 -17.05
CA ASP A 90 -11.73 23.70 -16.73
C ASP A 90 -11.87 25.22 -16.56
N GLU A 91 -13.07 25.67 -16.19
CA GLU A 91 -13.39 27.08 -15.93
C GLU A 91 -12.59 27.70 -14.77
N TYR A 92 -12.06 26.88 -13.85
CA TYR A 92 -11.22 27.30 -12.74
C TYR A 92 -9.73 27.24 -13.06
N GLY A 93 -9.36 26.84 -14.29
CA GLY A 93 -7.97 26.69 -14.71
C GLY A 93 -7.28 25.41 -14.20
N GLN A 94 -8.05 24.44 -13.72
CA GLN A 94 -7.55 23.14 -13.29
C GLN A 94 -7.57 22.15 -14.47
N ALA A 95 -6.64 21.20 -14.46
CA ALA A 95 -6.61 20.19 -15.51
C ALA A 95 -7.78 19.22 -15.38
N ILE A 96 -8.46 18.93 -16.49
CA ILE A 96 -9.61 18.01 -16.49
C ILE A 96 -9.08 16.57 -16.35
N PRO A 97 -9.45 15.83 -15.29
CA PRO A 97 -9.03 14.44 -15.13
C PRO A 97 -9.61 13.54 -16.20
N ILE A 98 -8.80 12.60 -16.69
CA ILE A 98 -9.34 11.37 -17.29
C ILE A 98 -9.27 10.30 -16.22
N LEU A 99 -10.44 9.85 -15.77
CA LEU A 99 -10.54 8.66 -14.94
C LEU A 99 -10.18 7.46 -15.82
N ASP A 100 -8.97 6.97 -15.62
CA ASP A 100 -8.57 5.66 -16.12
C ASP A 100 -9.35 4.62 -15.30
N GLU A 101 -9.99 3.65 -15.98
CA GLU A 101 -10.69 2.52 -15.36
C GLU A 101 -9.79 1.70 -14.40
N ARG A 102 -8.49 2.01 -14.28
CA ARG A 102 -7.58 1.56 -13.21
C ARG A 102 -8.20 1.48 -11.82
N GLN A 103 -9.05 2.44 -11.42
CA GLN A 103 -9.74 2.34 -10.13
C GLN A 103 -10.64 1.08 -10.09
N GLN A 104 -11.37 0.81 -11.17
CA GLN A 104 -12.22 -0.37 -11.31
C GLN A 104 -11.37 -1.65 -11.39
N VAL A 105 -10.26 -1.63 -12.12
CA VAL A 105 -9.32 -2.75 -12.19
C VAL A 105 -8.73 -3.07 -10.81
N PHE A 106 -8.34 -2.04 -10.06
CA PHE A 106 -7.82 -2.21 -8.70
C PHE A 106 -8.88 -2.79 -7.75
N GLN A 107 -10.12 -2.30 -7.82
CA GLN A 107 -11.24 -2.84 -7.04
C GLN A 107 -11.54 -4.30 -7.41
N ALA A 108 -11.48 -4.65 -8.71
CA ALA A 108 -11.64 -6.04 -9.15
C ALA A 108 -10.53 -6.95 -8.61
N TRP A 109 -9.28 -6.45 -8.56
CA TRP A 109 -8.15 -7.16 -7.98
C TRP A 109 -8.30 -7.39 -6.47
N LEU A 110 -8.72 -6.36 -5.71
CA LEU A 110 -8.99 -6.49 -4.28
C LEU A 110 -10.07 -7.54 -4.01
N LYS A 111 -11.17 -7.49 -4.76
CA LYS A 111 -12.25 -8.49 -4.65
C LYS A 111 -11.75 -9.90 -4.95
N GLN A 112 -10.95 -10.06 -6.01
CA GLN A 112 -10.37 -11.36 -6.35
C GLN A 112 -9.43 -11.87 -5.25
N ASP A 113 -8.67 -10.99 -4.61
CA ASP A 113 -7.80 -11.35 -3.50
C ASP A 113 -8.59 -11.77 -2.25
N GLU A 114 -9.64 -11.02 -1.91
CA GLU A 114 -10.58 -11.38 -0.83
C GLU A 114 -11.22 -12.76 -1.06
N GLU A 115 -11.68 -13.03 -2.29
CA GLU A 115 -12.24 -14.33 -2.67
C GLU A 115 -11.20 -15.46 -2.56
N ARG A 116 -9.95 -15.20 -2.96
CA ARG A 116 -8.86 -16.16 -2.83
C ARG A 116 -8.57 -16.47 -1.37
N LEU A 117 -8.50 -15.45 -0.52
CA LEU A 117 -8.28 -15.61 0.92
C LEU A 117 -9.42 -16.38 1.58
N ALA A 118 -10.67 -16.09 1.22
CA ALA A 118 -11.84 -16.81 1.73
C ALA A 118 -11.78 -18.31 1.36
N LYS A 119 -11.39 -18.63 0.13
CA LYS A 119 -11.20 -20.02 -0.32
C LYS A 119 -10.06 -20.73 0.41
N GLU A 120 -8.93 -20.05 0.64
CA GLU A 120 -7.81 -20.61 1.42
C GLU A 120 -8.23 -20.95 2.85
N VAL A 121 -9.04 -20.11 3.49
CA VAL A 121 -9.57 -20.36 4.83
C VAL A 121 -10.49 -21.59 4.83
N GLN A 122 -11.42 -21.69 3.87
CA GLN A 122 -12.33 -22.83 3.75
C GLN A 122 -11.58 -24.16 3.54
N VAL A 123 -10.63 -24.20 2.60
CA VAL A 123 -9.82 -25.42 2.35
C VAL A 123 -9.05 -25.83 3.61
N ARG A 124 -8.55 -24.87 4.38
CA ARG A 124 -7.84 -25.15 5.63
C ARG A 124 -8.75 -25.71 6.72
N GLU A 125 -10.01 -25.27 6.78
CA GLU A 125 -11.01 -25.80 7.70
C GLU A 125 -11.44 -27.21 7.32
N GLU A 126 -11.68 -27.47 6.03
CA GLU A 126 -11.99 -28.81 5.51
C GLU A 126 -10.85 -29.79 5.79
N GLN A 127 -9.60 -29.39 5.55
CA GLN A 127 -8.43 -30.21 5.87
C GLN A 127 -8.31 -30.52 7.37
N LYS A 128 -8.61 -29.54 8.24
CA LYS A 128 -8.63 -29.77 9.69
C LYS A 128 -9.72 -30.77 10.09
N GLN A 129 -10.91 -30.68 9.49
CA GLN A 129 -12.00 -31.62 9.77
C GLN A 129 -11.67 -33.04 9.31
N GLN A 130 -11.14 -33.19 8.10
CA GLN A 130 -10.70 -34.50 7.58
C GLN A 130 -9.57 -35.10 8.44
N ALA A 131 -8.61 -34.29 8.88
CA ALA A 131 -7.55 -34.74 9.79
C ALA A 131 -8.11 -35.19 11.15
N ALA A 132 -9.10 -34.48 11.69
CA ALA A 132 -9.76 -34.86 12.94
C ALA A 132 -10.57 -36.15 12.80
N GLU A 133 -11.24 -36.37 11.66
CA GLU A 133 -11.95 -37.63 11.37
C GLU A 133 -10.98 -38.81 11.19
N ALA A 134 -9.88 -38.62 10.46
CA ALA A 134 -8.85 -39.64 10.33
C ALA A 134 -8.22 -40.02 11.68
N GLN A 135 -8.03 -39.05 12.59
CA GLN A 135 -7.56 -39.32 13.95
C GLN A 135 -8.57 -40.12 14.79
N LYS A 136 -9.89 -39.89 14.62
CA LYS A 136 -10.91 -40.69 15.30
C LYS A 136 -10.86 -42.15 14.88
N PHE A 137 -10.70 -42.43 13.59
CA PHE A 137 -10.54 -43.81 13.09
C PHE A 137 -9.22 -44.47 13.51
N ALA A 138 -8.12 -43.70 13.62
CA ALA A 138 -6.85 -44.24 14.11
C ALA A 138 -6.89 -44.60 15.61
N THR A 139 -7.68 -43.89 16.41
CA THR A 139 -7.78 -44.11 17.86
C THR A 139 -8.56 -45.38 18.22
N GLU A 140 -9.46 -45.85 17.34
CA GLU A 140 -10.21 -47.11 17.53
C GLU A 140 -9.42 -48.37 17.13
N ALA A 141 -8.30 -48.23 16.39
CA ALA A 141 -7.49 -49.36 15.92
C ALA A 141 -6.32 -49.73 16.86
N GLN A 142 -6.08 -48.97 17.92
CA GLN A 142 -4.99 -49.23 18.87
C GLN A 142 -5.53 -49.51 20.28
N THR A 143 -6.05 -50.73 20.45
CA THR A 143 -6.01 -51.45 21.73
C THR A 143 -5.28 -52.77 21.49
N GLN A 144 -3.99 -52.68 21.18
CA GLN A 144 -3.06 -53.80 21.29
C GLN A 144 -1.94 -53.37 22.24
N PRO A 145 -1.48 -54.28 23.12
CA PRO A 145 -0.47 -53.97 24.13
C PRO A 145 0.85 -53.53 23.47
N GLU A 146 1.38 -52.40 23.94
CA GLU A 146 2.69 -51.87 23.58
C GLU A 146 3.79 -52.93 23.79
N GLU A 147 4.40 -53.36 22.68
CA GLU A 147 5.73 -53.97 22.70
C GLU A 147 6.78 -52.85 22.88
N PRO A 148 7.82 -53.08 23.70
CA PRO A 148 8.78 -52.05 24.07
C PRO A 148 9.59 -51.59 22.85
N GLN A 149 9.51 -50.29 22.55
CA GLN A 149 10.30 -49.65 21.51
C GLN A 149 11.79 -49.69 21.84
N GLU A 150 12.58 -50.30 20.95
CA GLU A 150 14.03 -50.27 20.99
C GLU A 150 14.55 -48.84 20.75
N GLU A 151 15.49 -48.40 21.59
CA GLU A 151 16.15 -47.10 21.46
C GLU A 151 16.89 -46.99 20.11
N PRO A 152 16.89 -45.82 19.44
CA PRO A 152 17.61 -45.63 18.18
C PRO A 152 19.12 -45.81 18.42
N THR A 153 19.65 -46.94 17.96
CA THR A 153 21.02 -47.39 18.22
C THR A 153 22.06 -46.72 17.33
N THR A 154 21.68 -45.94 16.33
CA THR A 154 22.65 -45.31 15.42
C THR A 154 22.61 -43.78 15.42
N LEU A 155 23.81 -43.19 15.52
CA LEU A 155 24.07 -41.74 15.46
C LEU A 155 23.48 -41.08 14.20
N LEU A 156 23.36 -41.84 13.11
CA LEU A 156 22.85 -41.39 11.82
C LEU A 156 21.36 -41.08 11.86
N GLU A 157 20.57 -41.88 12.58
CA GLU A 157 19.13 -41.65 12.78
C GLU A 157 18.89 -40.46 13.71
N LYS A 158 19.69 -40.32 14.77
CA LYS A 158 19.65 -39.14 15.65
C LYS A 158 19.98 -37.85 14.88
N PHE A 159 20.92 -37.92 13.93
CA PHE A 159 21.29 -36.79 13.09
C PHE A 159 20.23 -36.44 12.03
N ALA A 160 19.61 -37.45 11.41
CA ALA A 160 18.51 -37.26 10.46
C ALA A 160 17.30 -36.57 11.13
N ILE A 161 16.94 -37.02 12.34
CA ILE A 161 15.86 -36.40 13.14
C ILE A 161 16.22 -34.94 13.50
N ALA A 162 17.46 -34.67 13.91
CA ALA A 162 17.91 -33.32 14.24
C ALA A 162 17.86 -32.36 13.03
N LEU A 163 18.25 -32.83 11.83
CA LEU A 163 18.18 -32.03 10.59
C LEU A 163 16.73 -31.74 10.17
N GLN A 164 15.84 -32.72 10.35
CA GLN A 164 14.43 -32.56 10.00
C GLN A 164 13.71 -31.58 10.94
N VAL A 165 14.05 -31.59 12.23
CA VAL A 165 13.57 -30.60 13.21
C VAL A 165 14.14 -29.21 12.90
N GLY A 166 15.42 -29.10 12.54
CA GLY A 166 16.06 -27.84 12.15
C GLY A 166 15.44 -27.19 10.91
N ASN A 167 15.17 -27.97 9.86
CA ASN A 167 14.55 -27.45 8.63
C ASN A 167 13.12 -26.95 8.86
N ASN A 168 12.35 -27.59 9.73
CA ASN A 168 11.00 -27.13 10.08
C ASN A 168 11.04 -25.83 10.91
N ALA A 169 12.00 -25.68 11.82
CA ALA A 169 12.17 -24.44 12.59
C ALA A 169 12.52 -23.24 11.69
N VAL A 170 13.43 -23.43 10.73
CA VAL A 170 13.83 -22.38 9.76
C VAL A 170 12.65 -21.99 8.85
N ARG A 171 11.87 -22.96 8.38
CA ARG A 171 10.68 -22.70 7.55
C ARG A 171 9.59 -21.93 8.30
N THR A 172 9.43 -22.23 9.60
CA THR A 172 8.46 -21.54 10.48
C THR A 172 8.90 -20.10 10.78
N LEU A 173 10.20 -19.87 10.99
CA LEU A 173 10.78 -18.53 11.13
C LEU A 173 10.60 -17.68 9.86
N PHE A 174 10.79 -18.27 8.68
CA PHE A 174 10.55 -17.57 7.42
C PHE A 174 9.07 -17.21 7.19
N GLN A 175 8.12 -18.03 7.63
CA GLN A 175 6.69 -17.73 7.52
C GLN A 175 6.17 -16.69 8.51
N GLN A 176 6.80 -16.53 9.68
CA GLN A 176 6.40 -15.54 10.69
C GLN A 176 6.92 -14.12 10.42
N ILE A 177 8.00 -14.00 9.64
CA ILE A 177 8.63 -12.71 9.32
C ILE A 177 8.04 -12.06 8.06
N ASP A 178 7.35 -12.85 7.22
CA ASP A 178 6.98 -12.46 5.87
C ASP A 178 5.67 -11.65 5.82
N VAL A 179 5.82 -10.34 5.69
CA VAL A 179 4.94 -9.38 4.99
C VAL A 179 3.51 -9.18 5.54
N ARG A 180 2.73 -10.22 5.84
CA ARG A 180 1.36 -10.11 6.39
C ARG A 180 1.31 -9.36 7.71
N THR A 181 2.24 -9.62 8.62
CA THR A 181 2.30 -8.94 9.93
C THR A 181 2.61 -7.46 9.76
N ARG A 182 3.46 -7.09 8.80
CA ARG A 182 3.82 -5.69 8.51
C ARG A 182 2.71 -4.93 7.78
N ILE A 183 2.01 -5.58 6.85
CA ILE A 183 0.84 -4.99 6.18
C ILE A 183 -0.32 -4.83 7.16
N LYS A 184 -0.58 -5.82 8.03
CA LYS A 184 -1.63 -5.74 9.04
C LYS A 184 -1.38 -4.60 10.04
N LEU A 185 -0.15 -4.46 10.53
CA LEU A 185 0.25 -3.33 11.39
C LEU A 185 0.09 -1.96 10.71
N ALA A 186 0.45 -1.84 9.42
CA ALA A 186 0.25 -0.61 8.67
C ALA A 186 -1.24 -0.29 8.46
N TYR A 187 -2.08 -1.30 8.24
CA TYR A 187 -3.53 -1.12 8.04
C TYR A 187 -4.26 -0.78 9.34
N GLU A 188 -3.88 -1.43 10.45
CA GLU A 188 -4.40 -1.10 11.79
C GLU A 188 -4.06 0.35 12.16
N GLN A 189 -2.84 0.83 11.88
CA GLN A 189 -2.47 2.23 12.10
C GLN A 189 -3.34 3.20 11.28
N ILE A 190 -3.59 2.91 10.00
CA ILE A 190 -4.45 3.73 9.13
C ILE A 190 -5.90 3.73 9.64
N SER A 191 -6.40 2.59 10.12
CA SER A 191 -7.75 2.46 10.68
C SER A 191 -7.89 3.30 11.95
N THR A 192 -6.92 3.27 12.86
CA THR A 192 -6.93 4.09 14.08
C THR A 192 -6.95 5.58 13.75
N TYR A 193 -6.17 6.02 12.75
CA TYR A 193 -6.24 7.41 12.29
C TYR A 193 -7.61 7.77 11.70
N SER A 194 -8.29 6.85 11.02
CA SER A 194 -9.64 7.10 10.50
C SER A 194 -10.68 7.29 11.62
N GLU A 195 -10.57 6.54 12.71
CA GLU A 195 -11.44 6.66 13.87
C GLU A 195 -11.16 7.93 14.67
N GLU A 196 -9.89 8.31 14.84
CA GLU A 196 -9.50 9.58 15.47
C GLU A 196 -9.98 10.78 14.66
N ILE A 197 -9.89 10.73 13.32
CA ILE A 197 -10.43 11.76 12.43
C ILE A 197 -11.95 11.83 12.55
N ALA A 198 -12.66 10.69 12.56
CA ALA A 198 -14.11 10.66 12.75
C ALA A 198 -14.52 11.23 14.12
N ALA A 199 -13.78 10.90 15.18
CA ALA A 199 -14.01 11.44 16.52
C ALA A 199 -13.73 12.95 16.61
N LEU A 200 -12.74 13.45 15.88
CA LEU A 200 -12.47 14.89 15.76
C LEU A 200 -13.56 15.60 14.97
N VAL A 201 -14.04 15.01 13.88
CA VAL A 201 -15.16 15.54 13.08
C VAL A 201 -16.43 15.64 13.91
N ASN A 202 -16.72 14.64 14.74
CA ASN A 202 -17.88 14.67 15.66
C ASN A 202 -17.76 15.68 16.81
N LYS A 203 -16.56 16.20 17.07
CA LYS A 203 -16.31 17.27 18.07
C LYS A 203 -16.30 18.66 17.44
N LEU A 204 -16.37 18.77 16.11
CA LEU A 204 -16.49 20.08 15.47
C LEU A 204 -17.85 20.69 15.80
N PRO A 205 -17.90 22.00 16.11
CA PRO A 205 -19.16 22.68 16.33
C PRO A 205 -20.00 22.71 15.04
N ALA A 206 -21.32 22.72 15.20
CA ALA A 206 -22.28 22.46 14.12
C ALA A 206 -22.18 23.46 12.95
N ASP A 207 -21.78 24.70 13.24
CA ASP A 207 -21.51 25.75 12.27
C ASP A 207 -20.38 25.38 11.29
N ILE A 208 -19.35 24.66 11.75
CA ILE A 208 -18.26 24.18 10.90
C ILE A 208 -18.67 22.95 10.08
N LEU A 209 -19.51 22.08 10.64
CA LEU A 209 -20.05 20.93 9.92
C LEU A 209 -20.99 21.36 8.78
N ASP A 210 -21.83 22.37 9.00
CA ASP A 210 -22.70 22.95 7.98
C ASP A 210 -21.88 23.59 6.85
N MET A 211 -20.79 24.29 7.17
CA MET A 211 -19.85 24.83 6.16
C MET A 211 -19.14 23.75 5.33
N LEU A 212 -19.03 22.52 5.84
CA LEU A 212 -18.42 21.38 5.12
C LEU A 212 -19.45 20.53 4.36
N ALA A 213 -20.74 20.63 4.73
CA ALA A 213 -21.82 19.83 4.17
C ALA A 213 -22.49 20.44 2.94
N GLU A 214 -22.29 21.74 2.66
CA GLU A 214 -22.83 22.35 1.45
C GLU A 214 -22.10 21.83 0.19
N PRO A 215 -22.78 21.08 -0.71
CA PRO A 215 -22.25 20.87 -2.04
C PRO A 215 -22.21 22.24 -2.70
N LYS A 216 -21.05 22.67 -3.20
CA LYS A 216 -20.94 23.87 -4.03
C LYS A 216 -21.84 23.69 -5.25
N GLU A 217 -23.09 24.14 -5.15
CA GLU A 217 -23.97 24.24 -6.28
C GLU A 217 -23.38 25.27 -7.25
N ALA A 218 -23.23 24.79 -8.48
CA ALA A 218 -22.93 25.47 -9.72
C ALA A 218 -22.82 27.00 -9.65
N ILE A 219 -21.59 27.51 -9.80
CA ILE A 219 -21.37 28.84 -10.34
C ILE A 219 -21.45 28.69 -11.87
N THR A 220 -22.64 28.91 -12.43
CA THR A 220 -22.84 29.18 -13.87
C THR A 220 -22.42 30.59 -14.26
#